data_AF-A0A7X1VNK1-F1
#
_entry.id   AF-A0A7X1VNK1-F1
#
_cell.length_a   1.000
_cell.length_b   1.000
_cell.length_c   1.000
_cell.angle_alpha   90.00
_cell.angle_beta   90.00
_cell.angle_gamma   90.00
#
_symmetry.space_group_name_H-M   'P 1'
#
loop_
_entity.id
_entity.type
_entity.pdbx_description
1 polymer ?
#
loop_
_entity_poly.entity_id
_entity_poly.type
_entity_poly.pdbx_seq_one_letter_code
_entity_poly.pdbx_strand_id
1 'polypeptide(L)'
;MTASPAIGVLSDVLVRAIDRKGLGVLLSDTTNSTPCASTVAVSSSGFLPAFLITAEALWFEMTRHGFGLKLVDDPEAALGVTVIDHDAQSAVTVLLCLLDVLDALPVQNGQINLCDLNGLWQASMARLQPVSVQKEQAA
;
A
#
# COMPACT_ATOMS: atom_id res chain seq x y z
N MET A 1 0.36 -15.29 -11.72
CA MET A 1 0.08 -14.15 -12.64
C MET A 1 1.16 -13.10 -12.41
N THR A 2 1.65 -12.41 -13.44
CA THR A 2 2.75 -11.44 -13.30
C THR A 2 2.20 -10.01 -13.21
N ALA A 3 2.77 -9.20 -12.31
CA ALA A 3 2.40 -7.79 -12.21
C ALA A 3 2.73 -7.02 -13.51
N SER A 4 1.93 -5.99 -13.80
CA SER A 4 2.12 -5.14 -14.97
C SER A 4 3.42 -4.33 -14.86
N PRO A 5 4.01 -3.88 -15.98
CA PRO A 5 5.19 -3.03 -15.94
C PRO A 5 5.00 -1.75 -15.13
N ALA A 6 3.76 -1.24 -15.06
CA ALA A 6 3.43 -0.05 -14.27
C ALA A 6 3.63 -0.30 -12.76
N ILE A 7 3.20 -1.46 -12.26
CA ILE A 7 3.45 -1.87 -10.86
C ILE A 7 4.94 -1.99 -10.59
N GLY A 8 5.71 -2.56 -11.52
CA GLY A 8 7.17 -2.63 -11.41
C GLY A 8 7.82 -1.25 -11.25
N VAL A 9 7.40 -0.27 -12.04
CA VAL A 9 7.90 1.11 -11.94
C VAL A 9 7.55 1.73 -10.59
N LEU A 10 6.33 1.55 -10.09
CA LEU A 10 5.91 2.07 -8.78
C LEU A 10 6.73 1.45 -7.64
N SER A 11 6.92 0.14 -7.69
CA SER A 11 7.77 -0.60 -6.75
C SER A 11 9.19 -0.04 -6.75
N ASP A 12 9.83 0.07 -7.92
CA ASP A 12 11.20 0.57 -8.07
C ASP A 12 11.38 2.01 -7.56
N VAL A 13 10.41 2.89 -7.82
CA VAL A 13 10.46 4.27 -7.32
C VAL A 13 10.32 4.29 -5.80
N LEU A 14 9.44 3.45 -5.24
CA LEU A 14 9.23 3.36 -3.80
C LEU A 14 10.46 2.79 -3.09
N VAL A 15 11.11 1.75 -3.64
CA VAL A 15 12.42 1.25 -3.16
C VAL A 15 13.41 2.41 -3.06
N ARG A 16 13.58 3.15 -4.17
CA ARG A 16 14.53 4.27 -4.21
C ARG A 16 14.17 5.38 -3.22
N ALA A 17 12.90 5.63 -2.96
CA ALA A 17 12.46 6.62 -2.00
C ALA A 17 12.79 6.21 -0.56
N ILE A 18 12.53 4.94 -0.19
CA ILE A 18 12.89 4.35 1.10
C ILE A 18 14.42 4.43 1.31
N ASP A 19 15.18 3.94 0.34
CA ASP A 19 16.64 3.87 0.41
C ASP A 19 17.27 5.27 0.49
N ARG A 20 16.78 6.24 -0.29
CA ARG A 20 17.27 7.64 -0.26
C ARG A 20 16.99 8.34 1.06
N LYS A 21 15.88 8.00 1.73
CA LYS A 21 15.57 8.51 3.06
C LYS A 21 16.39 7.82 4.17
N GLY A 22 17.16 6.78 3.84
CA GLY A 22 17.94 6.01 4.80
C GLY A 22 17.06 5.21 5.77
N LEU A 23 15.83 4.87 5.35
CA LEU A 23 14.87 4.17 6.20
C LEU A 23 15.15 2.67 6.17
N GLY A 24 15.43 2.09 7.34
CA GLY A 24 15.46 0.63 7.49
C GLY A 24 14.05 0.06 7.42
N VAL A 25 13.91 -1.15 6.90
CA VAL A 25 12.62 -1.86 6.87
C VAL A 25 12.72 -3.09 7.77
N LEU A 26 11.74 -3.26 8.65
CA LEU A 26 11.65 -4.37 9.59
C LEU A 26 10.33 -5.10 9.39
N LEU A 27 10.36 -6.40 9.61
CA LEU A 27 9.18 -7.21 9.88
C LEU A 27 9.26 -7.66 11.33
N SER A 28 8.40 -7.12 12.18
CA SER A 28 8.34 -7.49 13.59
C SER A 28 7.19 -8.46 13.87
N ASP A 29 7.50 -9.62 14.44
CA ASP A 29 6.51 -10.47 15.08
C ASP A 29 6.39 -10.12 16.58
N THR A 30 5.55 -10.86 17.33
CA THR A 30 5.31 -10.61 18.76
C THR A 30 6.53 -10.77 19.66
N THR A 31 7.62 -11.34 19.13
CA THR A 31 8.83 -11.74 19.87
C THR A 31 10.14 -11.29 19.23
N ASN A 32 10.19 -11.08 17.92
CA ASN A 32 11.38 -10.78 17.14
C ASN A 32 11.15 -9.68 16.11
N SER A 33 12.22 -8.98 15.75
CA SER A 33 12.23 -8.04 14.63
C SER A 33 13.31 -8.43 13.64
N THR A 34 12.91 -8.69 12.39
CA THR A 34 13.82 -9.16 11.34
C THR A 34 13.99 -8.07 10.29
N PRO A 35 15.23 -7.69 9.94
CA PRO A 35 15.49 -6.82 8.80
C PRO A 35 14.92 -7.38 7.51
N CYS A 36 14.22 -6.54 6.75
CA CYS A 36 13.65 -6.86 5.46
C CYS A 36 14.29 -5.95 4.39
N ALA A 37 14.66 -6.52 3.25
CA ALA A 37 15.13 -5.72 2.13
C ALA A 37 13.97 -4.88 1.57
N SER A 38 14.23 -3.60 1.27
CA SER A 38 13.22 -2.70 0.68
C SER A 38 12.62 -3.29 -0.60
N THR A 39 13.41 -3.92 -1.45
CA THR A 39 12.96 -4.63 -2.67
C THR A 39 11.97 -5.75 -2.41
N VAL A 40 12.12 -6.50 -1.32
CA VAL A 40 11.17 -7.56 -0.94
C VAL A 40 9.92 -6.93 -0.35
N ALA A 41 10.10 -5.94 0.54
CA ALA A 41 9.02 -5.23 1.21
C ALA A 41 8.05 -4.58 0.22
N VAL A 42 8.55 -3.93 -0.84
CA VAL A 42 7.71 -3.24 -1.83
C VAL A 42 7.53 -4.03 -3.12
N SER A 43 7.76 -5.34 -3.10
CA SER A 43 7.39 -6.22 -4.22
C SER A 43 5.87 -6.33 -4.36
N SER A 44 5.38 -6.71 -5.54
CA SER A 44 3.94 -6.83 -5.83
C SER A 44 3.20 -7.84 -4.95
N SER A 45 3.89 -8.89 -4.49
CA SER A 45 3.40 -9.90 -3.55
C SER A 45 3.89 -9.67 -2.11
N GLY A 46 4.60 -8.57 -1.87
CA GLY A 46 5.03 -8.12 -0.55
C GLY A 46 3.99 -7.19 0.07
N PHE A 47 4.46 -6.07 0.62
CA PHE A 47 3.63 -5.04 1.24
C PHE A 47 3.27 -3.89 0.29
N LEU A 48 3.67 -3.94 -0.99
CA LEU A 48 3.25 -2.94 -1.97
C LEU A 48 1.73 -2.72 -2.04
N PRO A 49 0.87 -3.76 -1.95
CA PRO A 49 -0.57 -3.55 -1.85
C PRO A 49 -0.95 -2.62 -0.70
N ALA A 50 -0.33 -2.77 0.48
CA ALA A 50 -0.57 -1.88 1.63
C ALA A 50 -0.28 -0.42 1.32
N PHE A 51 0.90 -0.14 0.76
CA PHE A 51 1.27 1.22 0.36
C PHE A 51 0.30 1.80 -0.68
N LEU A 52 -0.06 1.02 -1.70
CA LEU A 52 -0.91 1.49 -2.79
C LEU A 52 -2.36 1.73 -2.34
N ILE A 53 -2.93 0.88 -1.50
CA ILE A 53 -4.28 1.09 -0.97
C ILE A 53 -4.33 2.30 -0.05
N THR A 54 -3.32 2.51 0.79
CA THR A 54 -3.27 3.73 1.60
C THR A 54 -3.15 4.98 0.72
N ALA A 55 -2.32 4.93 -0.32
CA ALA A 55 -2.21 6.02 -1.29
C ALA A 55 -3.56 6.25 -2.02
N GLU A 56 -4.27 5.17 -2.40
CA GLU A 56 -5.58 5.25 -3.02
C GLU A 56 -6.61 5.86 -2.08
N ALA A 57 -6.59 5.52 -0.78
CA ALA A 57 -7.47 6.11 0.22
C ALA A 57 -7.26 7.62 0.35
N LEU A 58 -6.01 8.09 0.38
CA LEU A 58 -5.70 9.54 0.37
C LEU A 58 -6.28 10.22 -0.88
N TRP A 59 -6.08 9.62 -2.05
CA TRP A 59 -6.60 10.16 -3.31
C TRP A 59 -8.14 10.16 -3.36
N PHE A 60 -8.75 9.09 -2.87
CA PHE A 60 -10.20 8.94 -2.82
C PHE A 60 -10.85 9.94 -1.88
N GLU A 61 -10.24 10.24 -0.73
CA GLU A 61 -10.73 11.27 0.19
C GLU A 61 -10.79 12.66 -0.49
N MET A 62 -9.80 12.98 -1.31
CA MET A 62 -9.71 14.27 -2.01
C MET A 62 -10.61 14.35 -3.25
N THR A 63 -10.72 13.26 -4.02
CA THR A 63 -11.29 13.30 -5.38
C THR A 63 -12.56 12.48 -5.55
N ARG A 64 -12.87 11.61 -4.59
CA ARG A 64 -13.94 10.59 -4.67
C ARG A 64 -13.76 9.57 -5.79
N HIS A 65 -12.54 9.47 -6.32
CA HIS A 65 -12.16 8.47 -7.32
C HIS A 65 -10.91 7.73 -6.82
N GLY A 66 -10.87 6.41 -7.00
CA GLY A 66 -9.69 5.59 -6.70
C GLY A 66 -8.72 5.52 -7.89
N PHE A 67 -7.60 4.84 -7.68
CA PHE A 67 -6.67 4.42 -8.73
C PHE A 67 -7.17 3.19 -9.48
N GLY A 68 -8.19 2.48 -8.98
CA GLY A 68 -8.68 1.25 -9.61
C GLY A 68 -7.63 0.15 -9.52
N LEU A 69 -7.09 -0.06 -8.32
CA LEU A 69 -6.12 -1.12 -8.06
C LEU A 69 -6.71 -2.50 -8.37
N LYS A 70 -5.95 -3.32 -9.09
CA LYS A 70 -6.31 -4.71 -9.40
C LYS A 70 -5.48 -5.64 -8.52
N LEU A 71 -6.17 -6.30 -7.60
CA LEU A 71 -5.60 -7.25 -6.63
C LEU A 71 -6.11 -8.64 -6.97
N VAL A 72 -5.25 -9.64 -6.76
CA VAL A 72 -5.61 -11.06 -6.87
C VAL A 72 -5.25 -11.77 -5.59
N ASP A 73 -6.11 -12.70 -5.17
CA ASP A 73 -5.82 -13.58 -4.05
C ASP A 73 -4.56 -14.42 -4.34
N ASP A 74 -3.64 -14.42 -3.40
CA ASP A 74 -2.36 -15.10 -3.48
C ASP A 74 -1.94 -15.55 -2.07
N PRO A 75 -2.25 -16.79 -1.67
CA PRO A 75 -2.00 -17.28 -0.31
C PRO A 75 -0.53 -17.25 0.11
N GLU A 76 0.39 -17.22 -0.85
CA GLU A 76 1.84 -17.18 -0.62
C GLU A 76 2.37 -15.74 -0.50
N ALA A 77 1.55 -14.73 -0.82
CA ALA A 77 1.90 -13.32 -0.69
C ALA A 77 1.84 -12.85 0.77
N ALA A 78 2.63 -11.83 1.10
CA ALA A 78 2.78 -11.34 2.48
C ALA A 78 1.46 -10.86 3.11
N LEU A 79 0.52 -10.38 2.28
CA LEU A 79 -0.80 -9.91 2.69
C LEU A 79 -1.94 -10.85 2.24
N GLY A 80 -1.61 -12.03 1.71
CA GLY A 80 -2.58 -12.94 1.08
C GLY A 80 -3.11 -12.46 -0.28
N VAL A 81 -2.58 -11.35 -0.80
CA VAL A 81 -2.94 -10.75 -2.09
C VAL A 81 -1.71 -10.22 -2.81
N THR A 82 -1.77 -10.24 -4.14
CA THR A 82 -0.77 -9.63 -5.02
C THR A 82 -1.41 -8.52 -5.83
N VAL A 83 -0.76 -7.35 -5.90
CA VAL A 83 -1.18 -6.27 -6.80
C VAL A 83 -0.63 -6.50 -8.20
N ILE A 84 -1.52 -6.56 -9.19
CA ILE A 84 -1.16 -6.88 -10.58
C ILE A 84 -1.24 -5.69 -11.51
N ASP A 85 -2.07 -4.69 -11.21
CA ASP A 85 -2.26 -3.53 -12.08
C ASP A 85 -3.00 -2.38 -11.39
N HIS A 86 -3.16 -1.25 -12.08
CA HIS A 86 -4.04 -0.15 -11.67
C HIS A 86 -4.62 0.58 -12.89
N ASP A 87 -5.76 1.24 -12.73
CA ASP A 87 -6.41 2.07 -13.77
C ASP A 87 -6.20 3.59 -13.55
N ALA A 88 -5.22 3.96 -12.72
CA ALA A 88 -4.93 5.36 -12.42
C ALA A 88 -4.62 6.15 -13.71
N GLN A 89 -5.24 7.32 -13.84
CA GLN A 89 -5.08 8.21 -15.00
C GLN A 89 -3.64 8.74 -15.13
N SER A 90 -2.87 8.75 -14.04
CA SER A 90 -1.50 9.24 -14.01
C SER A 90 -0.68 8.51 -12.95
N ALA A 91 0.44 7.90 -13.37
CA ALA A 91 1.41 7.31 -12.47
C ALA A 91 2.04 8.34 -11.52
N VAL A 92 2.13 9.61 -11.94
CA VAL A 92 2.66 10.70 -11.10
C VAL A 92 1.77 10.92 -9.88
N THR A 93 0.44 10.86 -10.05
CA THR A 93 -0.49 11.00 -8.92
C THR A 93 -0.28 9.88 -7.91
N VAL A 94 -0.16 8.63 -8.37
CA VAL A 94 0.09 7.48 -7.49
C VAL A 94 1.41 7.67 -6.74
N LEU A 95 2.47 8.11 -7.42
CA LEU A 95 3.77 8.36 -6.80
C LEU A 95 3.74 9.49 -5.76
N LEU A 96 3.03 10.59 -6.01
CA LEU A 96 2.88 11.67 -5.03
C LEU A 96 2.13 11.19 -3.79
N CYS A 97 1.03 10.46 -3.96
CA CYS A 97 0.31 9.88 -2.83
C CYS A 97 1.17 8.86 -2.07
N LEU A 98 2.00 8.07 -2.75
CA LEU A 98 2.95 7.14 -2.11
C LEU A 98 4.03 7.87 -1.30
N LEU A 99 4.50 9.04 -1.75
CA LEU A 99 5.44 9.86 -0.99
C LEU A 99 4.78 10.39 0.30
N ASP A 100 3.53 10.85 0.21
CA ASP A 100 2.77 11.27 1.39
C ASP A 100 2.54 10.11 2.35
N VAL A 101 2.26 8.90 1.84
CA VAL A 101 2.18 7.69 2.66
C VAL A 101 3.49 7.46 3.39
N LEU A 102 4.63 7.47 2.70
CA LEU A 102 5.94 7.28 3.32
C LEU A 102 6.23 8.30 4.43
N ASP A 103 5.86 9.56 4.22
CA ASP A 103 6.07 10.63 5.20
C ASP A 103 5.15 10.51 6.42
N ALA A 104 4.00 9.85 6.26
CA ALA A 104 3.05 9.58 7.34
C ALA A 104 3.34 8.30 8.14
N LEU A 105 4.27 7.45 7.70
CA LEU A 105 4.54 6.19 8.39
C LEU A 105 5.19 6.42 9.76
N PRO A 106 4.83 5.62 10.77
CA PRO A 106 5.54 5.62 12.04
C PRO A 106 6.98 5.14 11.81
N VAL A 107 7.93 6.04 11.98
CA VAL A 107 9.37 5.73 11.91
C VAL A 107 9.94 5.72 13.32
N GLN A 108 10.48 4.58 13.74
CA GLN A 108 11.16 4.42 15.03
C GLN A 108 12.63 4.13 14.79
N ASN A 109 13.53 4.94 15.36
CA ASN A 109 14.99 4.80 15.18
C ASN A 109 15.43 4.72 13.70
N GLY A 110 14.75 5.45 12.82
CA GLY A 110 15.02 5.42 11.38
C GLY A 110 14.51 4.16 10.67
N GLN A 111 13.60 3.39 11.28
CA GLN A 111 13.07 2.15 10.73
C GLN A 111 11.54 2.20 10.61
N ILE A 112 11.03 1.65 9.51
CA ILE A 112 9.61 1.36 9.27
C ILE A 112 9.36 -0.10 9.64
N ASN A 113 8.32 -0.36 10.42
CA ASN A 113 7.84 -1.71 10.67
C ASN A 113 6.67 -2.05 9.73
N LEU A 114 6.82 -3.09 8.92
CA LEU A 114 5.82 -3.52 7.95
C LEU A 114 4.53 -4.02 8.60
N CYS A 115 4.57 -4.47 9.84
CA CYS A 115 3.35 -4.88 10.55
C CYS A 115 2.44 -3.70 10.89
N ASP A 116 2.99 -2.49 11.03
CA ASP A 116 2.20 -1.27 11.24
C ASP A 116 1.41 -0.89 9.97
N LEU A 117 1.90 -1.28 8.79
CA LEU A 117 1.19 -1.12 7.52
C LEU A 117 -0.06 -1.99 7.44
N ASN A 118 -0.13 -3.13 8.15
CA ASN A 118 -1.34 -3.95 8.16
C ASN A 118 -2.50 -3.21 8.82
N GLY A 119 -2.24 -2.48 9.92
CA GLY A 119 -3.24 -1.60 10.54
C GLY A 119 -3.67 -0.47 9.60
N LEU A 120 -2.70 0.14 8.91
CA LEU A 120 -2.94 1.21 7.94
C LEU A 120 -3.77 0.72 6.75
N TRP A 121 -3.49 -0.48 6.25
CA TRP A 121 -4.24 -1.17 5.20
C TRP A 121 -5.69 -1.38 5.60
N GLN A 122 -5.96 -1.99 6.75
CA GLN A 122 -7.33 -2.24 7.22
C GLN A 122 -8.10 -0.92 7.39
N ALA A 123 -7.46 0.10 7.94
CA ALA A 123 -8.05 1.42 8.07
C ALA A 123 -8.34 2.08 6.71
N SER A 124 -7.46 1.90 5.73
CA SER A 124 -7.61 2.43 4.38
C SER A 124 -8.73 1.72 3.62
N MET A 125 -8.80 0.38 3.72
CA MET A 125 -9.87 -0.43 3.16
C MET A 125 -11.25 -0.02 3.69
N ALA A 126 -11.37 0.26 4.98
CA ALA A 126 -12.63 0.74 5.57
C ALA A 126 -13.08 2.10 5.01
N ARG A 127 -12.16 2.96 4.59
CA ARG A 127 -12.48 4.27 3.97
C ARG A 127 -12.84 4.16 2.48
N LEU A 128 -12.25 3.17 1.80
CA LEU A 128 -12.54 2.86 0.40
C LEU A 128 -13.86 2.09 0.24
N GLN A 129 -14.29 1.33 1.26
CA GLN A 129 -15.65 0.78 1.29
C GLN A 129 -16.67 1.92 1.34
N PRO A 130 -17.65 1.96 0.42
CA PRO A 130 -18.71 2.96 0.51
C PRO A 130 -19.52 2.68 1.78
N VAL A 131 -19.62 3.66 2.68
CA VAL A 131 -20.66 3.70 3.70
C VAL A 131 -22.00 3.74 2.97
N SER A 132 -22.54 2.55 2.70
CA SER A 132 -23.84 2.35 2.09
C SER A 132 -24.87 2.29 3.21
N VAL A 133 -25.30 3.45 3.72
CA VAL A 133 -26.56 3.51 4.49
C VAL A 133 -27.68 3.76 3.48
N GLN A 134 -28.15 2.69 2.84
CA GLN A 134 -29.50 2.70 2.29
C GLN A 134 -30.44 2.32 3.44
N LYS A 135 -31.11 3.33 4.01
CA LYS A 135 -32.34 3.09 4.77
C LYS A 135 -33.36 2.58 3.77
N GLU A 136 -33.77 1.34 3.95
CA GLU A 136 -34.93 0.75 3.30
C GLU A 136 -36.15 1.62 3.62
N GLN A 137 -36.59 2.44 2.66
CA GLN A 137 -37.89 3.08 2.72
C GLN A 137 -38.91 2.02 2.32
N ALA A 138 -39.65 1.56 3.34
CA ALA A 138 -40.84 0.77 3.17
C ALA A 138 -41.85 1.52 2.27
N ALA A 139 -42.33 0.83 1.24
CA ALA A 139 -43.59 1.10 0.56
C ALA A 139 -44.16 -0.22 0.04
#